data_AF-A0A350PBN9-F1
#
_entry.id   AF-A0A350PBN9-F1
#
_cell.length_a   1.000
_cell.length_b   1.000
_cell.length_c   1.000
_cell.angle_alpha   90.00
_cell.angle_beta   90.00
_cell.angle_gamma   90.00
#
_symmetry.space_group_name_H-M   'P 1'
#
loop_
_entity.id
_entity.type
_entity.pdbx_description
1 polymer ?
#
loop_
_entity_poly.entity_id
_entity_poly.type
_entity_poly.pdbx_seq_one_letter_code
_entity_poly.pdbx_strand_id
1 'polypeptide(L)'
;KIKLTALPTNPKLDSIYFREIEFSSQDFSAIIPLDDEYEDVEKGNQALMLQLIIYAVEEYEDREDFLVWSTAFGLNSNDPFILNMYRDLGKTIPKIRDIIGTDINDISDYDWELNA
;
A
#
# COMPACT_ATOMS: atom_id res chain seq x y z
N LYS A 1 -8.21 16.67 -5.99
CA LYS A 1 -8.83 16.07 -4.79
C LYS A 1 -8.59 14.57 -4.85
N ILE A 2 -8.07 13.96 -3.78
CA ILE A 2 -7.86 12.50 -3.70
C ILE A 2 -9.17 11.84 -3.24
N LYS A 3 -9.47 10.67 -3.80
CA LYS A 3 -10.55 9.77 -3.38
C LYS A 3 -9.99 8.36 -3.34
N LEU A 4 -10.23 7.66 -2.25
CA LEU A 4 -9.82 6.28 -2.03
C LEU A 4 -11.04 5.37 -1.99
N THR A 5 -11.00 4.24 -2.70
CA THR A 5 -12.10 3.27 -2.72
C THR A 5 -11.57 1.88 -2.43
N ALA A 6 -12.04 1.26 -1.34
CA ALA A 6 -11.80 -0.16 -1.09
C ALA A 6 -12.40 -1.01 -2.21
N LEU A 7 -11.60 -1.90 -2.80
CA LEU A 7 -12.08 -2.83 -3.82
C LEU A 7 -12.57 -4.13 -3.18
N PRO A 8 -13.43 -4.91 -3.88
CA PRO A 8 -13.85 -6.22 -3.40
C PRO A 8 -12.66 -7.12 -3.05
N THR A 9 -12.83 -7.99 -2.05
CA THR A 9 -11.78 -8.92 -1.63
C THR A 9 -11.31 -9.81 -2.77
N ASN A 10 -10.00 -9.82 -2.98
CA ASN A 10 -9.32 -10.71 -3.91
C ASN A 10 -8.74 -11.89 -3.11
N PRO A 11 -9.23 -13.14 -3.29
CA PRO A 11 -8.81 -14.27 -2.48
C PRO A 11 -7.29 -14.54 -2.48
N LYS A 12 -6.58 -14.15 -3.55
CA LYS A 12 -5.12 -14.30 -3.60
C LYS A 12 -4.40 -13.30 -2.70
N LEU A 13 -4.91 -12.07 -2.62
CA LEU A 13 -4.34 -11.03 -1.76
C LEU A 13 -4.75 -11.25 -0.31
N ASP A 14 -6.00 -11.68 -0.08
CA ASP A 14 -6.51 -12.06 1.23
C ASP A 14 -5.67 -13.15 1.90
N SER A 15 -5.20 -14.14 1.11
CA SER A 15 -4.32 -15.20 1.61
C SER A 15 -2.93 -14.75 2.09
N ILE A 16 -2.57 -13.50 1.80
CA ILE A 16 -1.32 -12.85 2.22
C ILE A 16 -1.59 -11.56 3.00
N TYR A 17 -2.80 -11.37 3.54
CA TYR A 17 -3.23 -10.19 4.31
C TYR A 17 -3.27 -8.87 3.54
N PHE A 18 -3.20 -8.90 2.21
CA PHE A 18 -3.24 -7.69 1.39
C PHE A 18 -4.67 -7.32 0.96
N ARG A 19 -4.92 -6.01 0.85
CA ARG A 19 -6.13 -5.45 0.23
C ARG A 19 -5.77 -4.49 -0.90
N GLU A 20 -6.73 -4.31 -1.81
CA GLU A 20 -6.60 -3.38 -2.93
C GLU A 20 -7.43 -2.13 -2.65
N ILE A 21 -6.78 -0.98 -2.78
CA ILE A 21 -7.44 0.32 -2.77
C ILE A 21 -7.27 0.97 -4.15
N GLU A 22 -8.37 1.44 -4.72
CA GLU A 22 -8.30 2.36 -5.85
C GLU A 22 -7.96 3.77 -5.32
N PHE A 23 -6.78 4.25 -5.68
CA PHE A 23 -6.37 5.64 -5.49
C PHE A 23 -6.77 6.44 -6.72
N SER A 24 -7.63 7.44 -6.55
CA SER A 24 -8.07 8.34 -7.62
C SER A 24 -7.76 9.79 -7.30
N SER A 25 -7.15 10.47 -8.26
CA SER A 25 -6.93 11.92 -8.28
C SER A 25 -7.54 12.53 -9.56
N GLN A 26 -7.23 13.79 -9.88
CA GLN A 26 -7.80 14.46 -11.04
C GLN A 26 -7.34 13.83 -12.38
N ASP A 27 -6.05 13.49 -12.50
CA ASP A 27 -5.45 13.05 -13.77
C ASP A 27 -4.81 11.65 -13.66
N PHE A 28 -4.99 10.97 -12.52
CA PHE A 28 -4.39 9.68 -12.24
C PHE A 28 -5.31 8.80 -11.41
N SER A 29 -5.43 7.53 -11.81
CA SER A 29 -6.02 6.47 -11.00
C SER A 29 -5.13 5.23 -11.07
N ALA A 30 -4.99 4.54 -9.94
CA ALA A 30 -4.28 3.27 -9.85
C ALA A 30 -4.87 2.40 -8.74
N ILE A 31 -4.71 1.09 -8.90
CA ILE A 31 -5.00 0.11 -7.87
C ILE A 31 -3.70 -0.14 -7.10
N ILE A 32 -3.76 0.02 -5.79
CA ILE A 32 -2.62 -0.16 -4.89
C ILE A 32 -2.91 -1.37 -4.01
N PRO A 33 -2.16 -2.46 -4.17
CA PRO A 33 -2.13 -3.53 -3.19
C PRO A 33 -1.28 -3.08 -2.00
N LEU A 34 -1.81 -3.26 -0.79
CA LEU A 34 -1.14 -2.92 0.47
C LEU A 34 -1.47 -3.97 1.53
N ASP A 35 -0.60 -4.04 2.53
CA ASP A 35 -0.82 -4.87 3.72
C ASP A 35 -1.95 -4.28 4.57
N ASP A 36 -2.91 -5.12 4.93
CA ASP A 36 -4.11 -4.77 5.71
C ASP A 36 -4.41 -5.88 6.74
N GLU A 37 -3.37 -6.40 7.40
CA GLU A 37 -3.47 -7.45 8.44
C GLU A 37 -4.55 -7.16 9.49
N TYR A 38 -4.82 -5.88 9.77
CA TYR A 38 -5.79 -5.43 10.78
C TYR A 38 -7.19 -5.04 10.24
N GLU A 39 -7.48 -5.36 8.97
CA GLU A 39 -8.78 -5.07 8.31
C GLU A 39 -9.18 -3.58 8.39
N ASP A 40 -8.18 -2.69 8.31
CA ASP A 40 -8.35 -1.24 8.41
C ASP A 40 -9.09 -0.65 7.20
N VAL A 41 -8.93 -1.26 6.03
CA VAL A 41 -9.63 -0.84 4.80
C VAL A 41 -11.15 -0.93 4.94
N GLU A 42 -11.67 -1.96 5.64
CA GLU A 42 -13.10 -2.19 5.82
C GLU A 42 -13.77 -1.13 6.70
N LYS A 43 -12.99 -0.35 7.47
CA LYS A 43 -13.50 0.78 8.27
C LYS A 43 -13.94 1.95 7.40
N GLY A 44 -13.58 1.97 6.11
CA GLY A 44 -14.02 2.98 5.13
C GLY A 44 -13.54 4.40 5.41
N ASN A 45 -12.57 4.58 6.30
CA ASN A 45 -12.02 5.87 6.68
C ASN A 45 -10.96 6.31 5.65
N GLN A 46 -11.17 7.45 4.98
CA GLN A 46 -10.24 7.96 3.96
C GLN A 46 -8.86 8.30 4.51
N ALA A 47 -8.77 8.80 5.74
CA ALA A 47 -7.48 9.13 6.34
C ALA A 47 -6.69 7.85 6.67
N LEU A 48 -7.37 6.83 7.19
CA LEU A 48 -6.76 5.54 7.46
C LEU A 48 -6.30 4.83 6.17
N MET A 49 -7.14 4.82 5.14
CA MET A 49 -6.74 4.28 3.84
C MET A 49 -5.57 5.06 3.21
N LEU A 50 -5.51 6.37 3.43
CA LEU A 50 -4.38 7.17 2.97
C LEU A 50 -3.11 6.80 3.74
N GLN A 51 -3.22 6.56 5.04
CA GLN A 51 -2.11 6.11 5.89
C GLN A 51 -1.52 4.80 5.39
N LEU A 52 -2.36 3.78 5.16
CA LEU A 52 -1.92 2.50 4.63
C LEU A 52 -1.23 2.63 3.26
N ILE A 53 -1.68 3.58 2.43
CA ILE A 53 -1.02 3.87 1.14
C ILE A 53 0.34 4.53 1.37
N ILE A 54 0.46 5.44 2.32
CA ILE A 54 1.74 6.09 2.65
C ILE A 54 2.72 5.03 3.17
N TYR A 55 2.30 4.17 4.10
CA TYR A 55 3.08 3.03 4.58
C TYR A 55 3.53 2.11 3.44
N ALA A 56 2.62 1.69 2.56
CA ALA A 56 2.95 0.83 1.42
C ALA A 56 3.94 1.48 0.44
N VAL A 57 3.89 2.81 0.30
CA VAL A 57 4.87 3.56 -0.50
C VAL A 57 6.24 3.53 0.16
N GLU A 58 6.32 3.87 1.45
CA GLU A 58 7.61 3.89 2.18
C GLU A 58 8.24 2.51 2.25
N GLU A 59 7.43 1.48 2.55
CA GLU A 59 7.87 0.09 2.54
C GLU A 59 8.35 -0.37 1.16
N TYR A 60 7.94 0.25 0.06
CA TYR A 60 8.53 -0.05 -1.24
C TYR A 60 9.83 0.71 -1.46
N GLU A 61 9.85 2.00 -1.10
CA GLU A 61 10.98 2.92 -1.34
C GLU A 61 12.20 2.60 -0.47
N ASP A 62 11.98 2.14 0.76
CA ASP A 62 13.02 1.82 1.74
C ASP A 62 13.68 0.44 1.53
N ARG A 63 13.08 -0.42 0.69
CA ARG A 63 13.57 -1.78 0.46
C ARG A 63 14.48 -1.80 -0.76
N GLU A 64 15.67 -2.37 -0.57
CA GLU A 64 16.72 -2.40 -1.61
C GLU A 64 16.27 -3.11 -2.89
N ASP A 65 15.56 -4.23 -2.75
CA ASP A 65 15.08 -5.00 -3.87
C ASP A 65 13.84 -5.84 -3.54
N PHE A 66 13.36 -6.56 -4.56
CA PHE A 66 12.22 -7.46 -4.49
C PHE A 66 12.35 -8.56 -3.43
N LEU A 67 13.56 -9.12 -3.23
CA LEU A 67 13.78 -10.19 -2.27
C LEU A 67 13.67 -9.66 -0.85
N VAL A 68 14.23 -8.47 -0.59
CA VAL A 68 14.11 -7.80 0.71
C VAL A 68 12.65 -7.44 0.99
N TRP A 69 11.96 -6.84 0.03
CA TRP A 69 10.54 -6.47 0.15
C TRP A 69 9.64 -7.69 0.41
N SER A 70 9.78 -8.74 -0.41
CA SER A 70 8.99 -9.97 -0.20
C SER A 70 9.28 -10.65 1.13
N THR A 71 10.52 -10.61 1.61
CA THR A 71 10.87 -11.16 2.93
C THR A 71 10.23 -10.38 4.08
N ALA A 72 10.18 -9.05 3.99
CA ALA A 72 9.59 -8.19 5.02
C ALA A 72 8.11 -8.52 5.26
N PHE A 73 7.36 -8.82 4.19
CA PHE A 73 5.94 -9.17 4.24
C PHE A 73 5.67 -10.69 4.28
N GLY A 74 6.70 -11.53 4.47
CA GLY A 74 6.53 -13.00 4.49
C GLY A 74 6.02 -13.61 3.17
N LEU A 75 6.22 -12.94 2.04
CA LEU A 75 5.70 -13.33 0.72
C LEU A 75 6.61 -14.35 0.02
N ASN A 76 6.01 -15.22 -0.79
CA ASN A 76 6.76 -16.17 -1.61
C ASN A 76 7.39 -15.48 -2.83
N SER A 77 8.69 -15.18 -2.76
CA SER A 77 9.45 -14.55 -3.85
C SER A 77 9.56 -15.39 -5.13
N ASN A 78 9.24 -16.69 -5.09
CA ASN A 78 9.18 -17.54 -6.28
C ASN A 78 7.82 -17.45 -7.01
N ASP A 79 6.83 -16.77 -6.44
CA ASP A 79 5.52 -16.60 -7.06
C ASP A 79 5.54 -15.46 -8.10
N PRO A 80 5.30 -15.75 -9.40
CA PRO A 80 5.24 -14.73 -10.43
C PRO A 80 4.18 -13.64 -10.18
N PHE A 81 3.11 -13.97 -9.43
CA PHE A 81 2.09 -13.00 -9.04
C PHE A 81 2.69 -11.90 -8.16
N ILE A 82 3.47 -12.27 -7.15
CA ILE A 82 4.13 -11.35 -6.21
C ILE A 82 5.17 -10.48 -6.93
N LEU A 83 5.92 -11.07 -7.87
CA LEU A 83 6.87 -10.32 -8.70
C LEU A 83 6.18 -9.28 -9.59
N ASN A 84 5.05 -9.63 -10.19
CA ASN A 84 4.30 -8.69 -11.03
C ASN A 84 3.70 -7.56 -10.17
N MET A 85 3.16 -7.89 -9.00
CA MET A 85 2.67 -6.93 -8.01
C MET A 85 3.75 -5.90 -7.65
N TYR A 86 4.94 -6.36 -7.26
CA TYR A 86 6.08 -5.48 -6.95
C TYR A 86 6.49 -4.58 -8.13
N ARG A 87 6.51 -5.14 -9.35
CA ARG A 87 6.85 -4.36 -10.56
C ARG A 87 5.81 -3.28 -10.89
N ASP A 88 4.55 -3.54 -10.61
CA ASP A 88 3.48 -2.57 -10.85
C ASP A 88 3.48 -1.46 -9.79
N LEU A 89 3.87 -1.78 -8.54
CA LEU A 89 4.17 -0.77 -7.51
C LEU A 89 5.27 0.18 -7.98
N GLY A 90 6.37 -0.32 -8.57
CA GLY A 90 7.45 0.52 -9.09
C GLY A 90 7.06 1.52 -10.20
N LYS A 91 5.94 1.30 -10.89
CA LYS A 91 5.38 2.24 -11.87
C LYS A 91 4.39 3.23 -11.25
N THR A 92 3.78 2.83 -10.15
CA THR A 92 2.62 3.47 -9.53
C THR A 92 3.06 4.43 -8.43
N ILE A 93 4.00 3.99 -7.59
CA ILE A 93 4.48 4.72 -6.42
C ILE A 93 5.09 6.08 -6.77
N PRO A 94 5.97 6.23 -7.79
CA PRO A 94 6.48 7.56 -8.15
C PRO A 94 5.38 8.57 -8.47
N LYS A 95 4.30 8.11 -9.13
CA LYS A 95 3.15 8.96 -9.47
C LYS A 95 2.32 9.32 -8.25
N ILE A 96 2.21 8.41 -7.28
CA ILE A 96 1.55 8.69 -6.01
C ILE A 96 2.35 9.75 -5.26
N ARG A 97 3.69 9.63 -5.19
CA ARG A 97 4.55 10.64 -4.56
C ARG A 97 4.47 12.00 -5.21
N ASP A 98 4.38 12.08 -6.54
CA ASP A 98 4.13 13.33 -7.24
C ASP A 98 2.81 14.02 -6.80
N ILE A 99 1.84 13.24 -6.31
CA ILE A 99 0.51 13.73 -5.90
C ILE A 99 0.45 14.07 -4.41
N ILE A 100 1.00 13.21 -3.54
CA ILE A 100 0.93 13.39 -2.08
C ILE A 100 2.12 14.16 -1.51
N GLY A 101 3.20 14.28 -2.28
CA GLY A 101 4.45 14.91 -1.85
C GLY A 101 5.36 13.96 -1.07
N THR A 102 6.60 14.41 -0.86
CA THR A 102 7.65 13.67 -0.12
C THR A 102 7.76 14.11 1.34
N ASP A 103 7.08 15.19 1.72
CA ASP A 103 7.09 15.70 3.10
C ASP A 103 6.04 15.01 4.00
N ILE A 104 5.18 14.16 3.40
CA ILE A 104 4.17 13.37 4.10
C ILE A 104 4.72 11.96 4.29
N ASN A 105 5.07 11.66 5.53
CA ASN A 105 5.55 10.35 5.93
C ASN A 105 4.49 9.57 6.72
N ASP A 106 4.69 8.27 6.84
CA ASP A 106 3.90 7.41 7.70
C ASP A 106 4.08 7.83 9.18
N ILE A 107 3.04 7.57 9.96
CA ILE A 107 3.05 7.73 11.41
C ILE A 107 3.35 6.32 11.93
N SER A 108 4.41 6.20 12.72
CA SER A 108 4.82 4.89 13.22
C SER A 108 3.67 4.20 13.98
N ASP A 109 3.61 2.86 13.90
CA ASP A 109 2.64 2.06 14.66
C ASP A 109 2.62 2.44 16.15
N TYR A 110 3.81 2.75 16.71
CA TYR A 110 3.96 3.18 18.10
C TYR A 110 3.23 4.51 18.39
N ASP A 111 3.35 5.49 17.52
CA ASP A 111 2.69 6.80 17.68
C ASP A 111 1.17 6.67 17.46
N TRP A 112 0.76 5.78 16.56
CA TRP A 112 -0.65 5.46 16.29
C TRP A 112 -1.32 4.79 17.49
N GLU A 113 -0.71 3.74 18.04
CA GLU A 113 -1.24 3.01 19.19
C GLU A 113 -1.36 3.88 20.46
N LEU A 114 -0.50 4.89 20.59
CA LEU A 114 -0.46 5.77 21.76
C LEU A 114 -1.30 7.05 21.62
N ASN A 115 -1.98 7.28 20.49
CA ASN A 115 -2.64 8.55 20.16
C ASN A 115 -1.73 9.77 20.37
N ALA A 116 -0.46 9.67 19.95
CA ALA A 116 0.53 10.73 20.09
C ALA A 116 0.28 11.91 19.13
#